data_AF-A0A9X2KWI5-F1
#
_entry.id   AF-A0A9X2KWI5-F1
#
_cell.length_a   1.000
_cell.length_b   1.000
_cell.length_c   1.000
_cell.angle_alpha   90.00
_cell.angle_beta   90.00
_cell.angle_gamma   90.00
#
_symmetry.space_group_name_H-M   'P 1'
#
loop_
_entity.id
_entity.type
_entity.pdbx_description
1 polymer ?
#
loop_
_entity_poly.entity_id
_entity_poly.type
_entity_poly.pdbx_seq_one_letter_code
_entity_poly.pdbx_strand_id
1 'polypeptide(L)'
;MVKFLGHFRIMKYHKIFLLLLFINSAYAQDIPSKTELENEIIGTWHLEKSPEDKIVFFKDGTLKRFIGDILKSTSHYKITKDCNGEQLLDNWFLKETDSDGVSNCVYIEGINANNNGILSLMTTSQGKIVIYTKED
;
A
#
# COMPACT_ATOMS: atom_id res chain seq x y z
N MET A 1 17.93 61.17 54.19
CA MET A 1 16.61 61.12 53.52
C MET A 1 16.76 60.21 52.31
N VAL A 2 15.92 59.17 52.22
CA VAL A 2 15.67 58.25 51.08
C VAL A 2 16.70 57.13 50.78
N LYS A 3 16.31 55.91 51.18
CA LYS A 3 16.65 54.60 50.59
C LYS A 3 16.21 54.55 49.11
N PHE A 4 16.90 53.80 48.24
CA PHE A 4 16.21 52.87 47.34
C PHE A 4 17.12 51.70 46.93
N LEU A 5 16.67 50.50 47.25
CA LEU A 5 17.16 49.21 46.78
C LEU A 5 16.86 49.03 45.29
N GLY A 6 17.74 48.33 44.59
CA GLY A 6 17.47 47.82 43.23
C GLY A 6 18.37 46.64 42.89
N HIS A 7 18.22 45.53 43.60
CA HIS A 7 18.88 44.26 43.26
C HIS A 7 18.18 43.68 42.01
N PHE A 8 18.82 43.80 40.84
CA PHE A 8 18.35 43.13 39.62
C PHE A 8 18.60 41.62 39.77
N ARG A 9 17.56 40.86 40.11
CA ARG A 9 17.57 39.38 40.07
C ARG A 9 17.35 38.92 38.64
N ILE A 10 18.41 38.49 37.96
CA ILE A 10 18.33 37.74 36.71
C ILE A 10 17.86 36.32 37.06
N MET A 11 16.55 36.07 36.96
CA MET A 11 15.95 34.76 37.21
C MET A 11 15.98 33.86 35.97
N LYS A 12 16.86 32.85 36.03
CA LYS A 12 16.72 31.46 35.53
C LYS A 12 15.57 31.16 34.53
N TYR A 13 15.76 31.44 33.25
CA TYR A 13 14.93 30.88 32.16
C TYR A 13 15.63 29.76 31.35
N HIS A 14 16.77 29.25 31.82
CA HIS A 14 17.57 28.25 31.11
C HIS A 14 17.01 26.82 31.09
N LYS A 15 15.85 26.55 31.73
CA LYS A 15 15.27 25.19 31.74
C LYS A 15 13.98 25.00 30.96
N ILE A 16 13.41 26.04 30.34
CA ILE A 16 12.13 25.94 29.61
C ILE A 16 12.32 25.92 28.08
N PHE A 17 13.53 26.17 27.57
CA PHE A 17 13.78 26.17 26.13
C PHE A 17 14.04 24.77 25.51
N LEU A 18 14.17 23.72 26.34
CA LEU A 18 14.56 22.37 25.86
C LEU A 18 13.38 21.41 25.65
N LEU A 19 12.13 21.87 25.72
CA LEU A 19 10.93 21.01 25.67
C LEU A 19 10.04 21.23 24.43
N LEU A 20 10.57 21.76 23.33
CA LEU A 20 9.81 22.03 22.09
C LEU A 20 10.41 21.43 20.81
N LEU A 21 11.33 20.46 20.92
CA LEU A 21 11.99 19.84 19.75
C LEU A 21 11.47 18.44 19.36
N PHE A 22 10.40 17.92 19.99
CA PHE A 22 9.92 16.55 19.75
C PHE A 22 8.56 16.47 19.04
N ILE A 23 8.33 17.25 17.97
CA ILE A 23 7.13 17.08 17.13
C ILE A 23 7.43 17.26 15.64
N ASN A 24 8.49 16.62 15.15
CA ASN A 24 8.69 16.43 13.72
C ASN A 24 9.11 14.99 13.41
N SER A 25 8.38 14.00 13.91
CA SER A 25 8.32 12.71 13.22
C SER A 25 7.36 12.87 12.04
N ALA A 26 7.87 13.46 10.95
CA ALA A 26 7.24 13.30 9.65
C ALA A 26 7.31 11.80 9.35
N TYR A 27 6.18 11.10 9.51
CA TYR A 27 6.02 9.77 8.93
C TYR A 27 6.04 9.96 7.42
N ALA A 28 7.22 9.86 6.82
CA ALA A 28 7.32 9.61 5.39
C ALA A 28 6.65 8.25 5.16
N GLN A 29 5.51 8.25 4.46
CA GLN A 29 4.93 7.01 3.96
C GLN A 29 5.83 6.59 2.80
N ASP A 30 6.72 5.64 3.05
CA ASP A 30 7.57 5.08 2.01
C ASP A 30 6.67 4.39 0.98
N ILE A 31 6.63 4.94 -0.24
CA ILE A 31 5.92 4.32 -1.36
C ILE A 31 6.70 3.04 -1.72
N PRO A 32 6.08 1.85 -1.64
CA PRO A 32 6.78 0.62 -1.95
C PRO A 32 7.27 0.64 -3.39
N SER A 33 8.51 0.20 -3.57
CA SER A 33 9.12 0.07 -4.88
C SER A 33 8.40 -0.99 -5.69
N LYS A 34 8.52 -0.89 -7.01
CA LYS A 34 7.93 -1.88 -7.93
C LYS A 34 8.37 -3.30 -7.60
N THR A 35 9.68 -3.48 -7.36
CA THR A 35 10.29 -4.79 -7.10
C THR A 35 9.76 -5.42 -5.81
N GLU A 36 9.55 -4.62 -4.76
CA GLU A 36 8.95 -5.10 -3.51
C GLU A 36 7.54 -5.62 -3.77
N LEU A 37 6.70 -4.83 -4.46
CA LEU A 37 5.35 -5.26 -4.79
C LEU A 37 5.32 -6.51 -5.69
N GLU A 38 6.20 -6.59 -6.68
CA GLU A 38 6.31 -7.75 -7.57
C GLU A 38 6.73 -9.02 -6.82
N ASN A 39 7.51 -8.90 -5.74
CA ASN A 39 7.86 -10.03 -4.88
C ASN A 39 6.70 -10.38 -3.92
N GLU A 40 6.08 -9.38 -3.29
CA GLU A 40 5.05 -9.59 -2.28
C GLU A 40 3.76 -10.21 -2.84
N ILE A 41 3.42 -9.89 -4.09
CA ILE A 41 2.18 -10.36 -4.74
C ILE A 41 2.21 -11.86 -5.07
N ILE A 42 3.40 -12.46 -5.18
CA ILE A 42 3.55 -13.88 -5.55
C ILE A 42 2.91 -14.78 -4.49
N GLY A 43 2.10 -15.73 -4.93
CA GLY A 43 1.43 -16.70 -4.08
C GLY A 43 -0.04 -16.90 -4.40
N THR A 44 -0.69 -17.70 -3.57
CA THR A 44 -2.13 -17.93 -3.59
C THR A 44 -2.81 -16.95 -2.64
N TRP A 45 -3.92 -16.36 -3.09
CA TRP A 45 -4.72 -15.41 -2.33
C TRP A 45 -6.20 -15.78 -2.41
N HIS A 46 -6.82 -15.98 -1.25
CA HIS A 46 -8.22 -16.37 -1.11
C HIS A 46 -9.10 -15.15 -0.94
N LEU A 47 -10.24 -15.10 -1.63
CA LEU A 47 -11.17 -13.99 -1.51
C LEU A 47 -11.78 -13.98 -0.09
N GLU A 48 -11.74 -12.84 0.60
CA GLU A 48 -12.15 -12.74 2.02
C GLU A 48 -13.61 -13.23 2.25
N LYS A 49 -14.50 -12.93 1.30
CA LYS A 49 -15.94 -13.25 1.40
C LYS A 49 -16.31 -14.65 0.89
N SER A 50 -15.42 -15.30 0.15
CA SER A 50 -15.56 -16.65 -0.42
C SER A 50 -14.18 -17.29 -0.44
N PRO A 51 -13.68 -17.83 0.68
CA PRO A 51 -12.32 -18.36 0.76
C PRO A 51 -12.05 -19.55 -0.18
N GLU A 52 -13.09 -20.20 -0.69
CA GLU A 52 -12.99 -21.22 -1.74
C GLU A 52 -12.57 -20.63 -3.11
N ASP A 53 -12.84 -19.35 -3.34
CA ASP A 53 -12.42 -18.64 -4.54
C ASP A 53 -11.04 -18.03 -4.33
N LYS A 54 -10.15 -18.21 -5.31
CA LYS A 54 -8.75 -17.78 -5.17
C LYS A 54 -8.14 -17.24 -6.45
N ILE A 55 -7.12 -16.44 -6.26
CA ILE A 55 -6.23 -15.97 -7.31
C ILE A 55 -4.80 -16.40 -7.00
N VAL A 56 -4.06 -16.81 -8.03
CA VAL A 56 -2.68 -17.28 -7.90
C VAL A 56 -1.81 -16.47 -8.82
N PHE A 57 -0.82 -15.78 -8.25
CA PHE A 57 0.18 -15.00 -8.98
C PHE A 57 1.48 -15.79 -9.08
N PHE A 58 1.97 -15.97 -10.29
CA PHE A 58 3.21 -16.67 -10.59
C PHE A 58 4.33 -15.69 -10.95
N LYS A 59 5.57 -16.04 -10.60
CA LYS A 59 6.75 -15.20 -10.85
C LYS A 59 7.00 -14.89 -12.34
N ASP A 60 6.47 -15.72 -13.24
CA ASP A 60 6.56 -15.52 -14.69
C ASP A 60 5.56 -14.49 -15.23
N GLY A 61 4.75 -13.86 -14.36
CA GLY A 61 3.71 -12.92 -14.76
C GLY A 61 2.39 -13.60 -15.13
N THR A 62 2.23 -14.89 -14.88
CA THR A 62 0.93 -15.59 -15.04
C THR A 62 0.03 -15.33 -13.83
N LEU A 63 -1.25 -15.10 -14.08
CA LEU A 63 -2.31 -15.02 -13.07
C LEU A 63 -3.36 -16.08 -13.38
N LYS A 64 -3.77 -16.84 -12.37
CA LYS A 64 -4.89 -17.79 -12.48
C LYS A 64 -5.99 -17.44 -11.49
N ARG A 65 -7.25 -17.47 -11.93
CA ARG A 65 -8.42 -17.30 -11.06
C ARG A 65 -9.22 -18.58 -10.99
N PHE A 66 -9.65 -18.94 -9.79
CA PHE A 66 -10.43 -20.12 -9.50
C PHE A 66 -11.73 -19.72 -8.78
N ILE A 67 -12.82 -20.41 -9.11
CA ILE A 67 -14.06 -20.40 -8.33
C ILE A 67 -14.23 -21.80 -7.74
N GLY A 68 -14.13 -21.93 -6.43
CA GLY A 68 -13.79 -23.20 -5.79
C GLY A 68 -12.53 -23.81 -6.41
N ASP A 69 -12.59 -25.09 -6.77
CA ASP A 69 -11.48 -25.81 -7.43
C ASP A 69 -11.45 -25.67 -8.96
N ILE A 70 -12.35 -24.88 -9.55
CA ILE A 70 -12.49 -24.77 -10.99
C ILE A 70 -11.69 -23.57 -11.51
N LEU A 71 -10.69 -23.82 -12.35
CA LEU A 71 -9.97 -22.77 -13.08
C LEU A 71 -10.96 -22.01 -13.99
N LYS A 72 -11.08 -20.70 -13.79
CA LYS A 72 -11.97 -19.82 -14.56
C LYS A 72 -11.25 -19.01 -15.61
N SER A 73 -10.07 -18.51 -15.28
CA SER A 73 -9.27 -17.74 -16.23
C SER A 73 -7.78 -17.88 -15.96
N THR A 74 -7.02 -17.72 -17.04
CA THR A 74 -5.58 -17.50 -17.02
C THR A 74 -5.31 -16.21 -17.78
N SER A 75 -4.55 -15.31 -17.19
CA SER A 75 -4.15 -14.03 -17.78
C SER A 75 -2.68 -13.76 -17.49
N HIS A 76 -2.11 -12.77 -18.18
CA HIS A 76 -0.85 -12.18 -17.78
C HIS A 76 -1.09 -10.97 -16.91
N TYR A 77 -0.26 -10.77 -15.89
CA TYR A 77 -0.35 -9.60 -15.03
C TYR A 77 0.97 -8.81 -15.02
N LYS A 78 0.86 -7.52 -14.70
CA LYS A 78 1.99 -6.63 -14.50
C LYS A 78 1.65 -5.54 -13.50
N ILE A 79 2.60 -5.23 -12.62
CA ILE A 79 2.54 -4.04 -11.76
C ILE A 79 3.14 -2.85 -12.52
N THR A 80 2.38 -1.76 -12.66
CA THR A 80 2.72 -0.64 -13.54
C THR A 80 2.20 0.69 -13.02
N LYS A 81 2.89 1.80 -13.36
CA LYS A 81 2.39 3.17 -13.13
C LYS A 81 1.46 3.66 -14.23
N ASP A 82 1.50 3.01 -15.39
CA ASP A 82 0.72 3.38 -16.57
C ASP A 82 -0.28 2.27 -16.90
N CYS A 83 -1.56 2.64 -17.01
CA CYS A 83 -2.57 1.80 -17.60
C CYS A 83 -3.61 2.58 -18.41
N ASN A 84 -3.85 2.16 -19.66
CA ASN A 84 -4.91 2.68 -20.52
C ASN A 84 -4.92 4.21 -20.65
N GLY A 85 -3.74 4.84 -20.59
CA GLY A 85 -3.55 6.29 -20.68
C GLY A 85 -3.59 7.03 -19.35
N GLU A 86 -3.90 6.35 -18.24
CA GLU A 86 -3.78 6.91 -16.89
C GLU A 86 -2.38 6.63 -16.32
N GLN A 87 -1.78 7.65 -15.70
CA GLN A 87 -0.49 7.54 -15.02
C GLN A 87 -0.62 7.90 -13.54
N LEU A 88 -0.12 7.03 -12.68
CA LEU A 88 -0.10 7.25 -11.23
C LEU A 88 1.28 7.72 -10.78
N LEU A 89 1.29 8.69 -9.86
CA LEU A 89 2.51 9.16 -9.21
C LEU A 89 2.83 8.29 -7.99
N ASP A 90 1.87 8.19 -7.07
CA ASP A 90 2.14 7.62 -5.74
C ASP A 90 1.57 6.21 -5.54
N ASN A 91 0.79 5.70 -6.50
CA ASN A 91 0.15 4.37 -6.45
C ASN A 91 0.54 3.48 -7.63
N TRP A 92 0.13 2.22 -7.60
CA TRP A 92 0.42 1.24 -8.65
C TRP A 92 -0.86 0.59 -9.15
N PHE A 93 -0.89 0.29 -10.44
CA PHE A 93 -1.90 -0.58 -11.02
C PHE A 93 -1.46 -2.03 -11.00
N LEU A 94 -2.43 -2.92 -10.78
CA LEU A 94 -2.36 -4.28 -11.29
C LEU A 94 -3.06 -4.28 -12.65
N LYS A 95 -2.27 -4.46 -13.71
CA LYS A 95 -2.76 -4.63 -15.08
C LYS A 95 -2.85 -6.12 -15.39
N GLU A 96 -4.02 -6.57 -15.80
CA GLU A 96 -4.25 -7.93 -16.31
C GLU A 96 -4.54 -7.88 -17.80
N THR A 97 -3.92 -8.75 -18.58
CA THR A 97 -4.14 -8.93 -20.01
C THR A 97 -4.57 -10.36 -20.27
N ASP A 98 -5.74 -10.55 -20.86
CA ASP A 98 -6.26 -11.87 -21.22
C ASP A 98 -5.63 -12.42 -22.51
N SER A 99 -6.05 -13.62 -22.92
CA SER A 99 -5.56 -14.28 -24.13
C SER A 99 -5.88 -13.53 -25.42
N ASP A 100 -6.93 -12.71 -25.41
CA ASP A 100 -7.37 -11.91 -26.56
C ASP A 100 -6.64 -10.56 -26.62
N GLY A 101 -5.75 -10.30 -25.65
CA GLY A 101 -4.99 -9.06 -25.54
C GLY A 101 -5.78 -7.92 -24.88
N VAL A 102 -6.99 -8.17 -24.39
CA VAL A 102 -7.79 -7.17 -23.70
C VAL A 102 -7.20 -6.96 -22.32
N SER A 103 -6.97 -5.69 -21.99
CA SER A 103 -6.35 -5.32 -20.72
C SER A 103 -7.36 -4.65 -19.78
N ASN A 104 -7.38 -5.10 -18.54
CA ASN A 104 -8.12 -4.48 -17.44
C ASN A 104 -7.16 -4.04 -16.34
N CYS A 105 -7.53 -2.98 -15.61
CA CYS A 105 -6.71 -2.43 -14.54
C CYS A 105 -7.50 -2.17 -13.27
N VAL A 106 -6.84 -2.45 -12.15
CA VAL A 106 -7.30 -2.14 -10.80
C VAL A 106 -6.18 -1.44 -10.04
N TYR A 107 -6.55 -0.58 -9.11
CA TYR A 107 -5.59 0.04 -8.20
C TYR A 107 -5.14 -0.98 -7.15
N ILE A 108 -3.85 -0.96 -6.85
CA ILE A 108 -3.28 -1.70 -5.72
C ILE A 108 -3.32 -0.77 -4.51
N GLU A 109 -4.19 -1.07 -3.56
CA GLU A 109 -4.28 -0.33 -2.28
C GLU A 109 -3.26 -0.87 -1.27
N GLY A 110 -2.89 -2.14 -1.37
CA GLY A 110 -1.86 -2.75 -0.54
C GLY A 110 -1.63 -4.22 -0.86
N ILE A 111 -0.38 -4.66 -0.71
CA ILE A 111 0.04 -6.06 -0.88
C ILE A 111 0.90 -6.44 0.31
N ASN A 112 0.40 -7.35 1.15
CA ASN A 112 1.10 -7.87 2.32
C ASN A 112 1.75 -6.78 3.20
N ALA A 113 1.12 -5.61 3.30
CA ALA A 113 1.72 -4.47 3.98
C ALA A 113 1.98 -4.82 5.45
N ASN A 114 3.22 -4.63 5.91
CA ASN A 114 3.65 -5.03 7.26
C ASN A 114 3.45 -6.53 7.55
N ASN A 115 3.56 -7.40 6.53
CA ASN A 115 3.38 -8.84 6.65
C ASN A 115 2.00 -9.26 7.20
N ASN A 116 0.95 -8.50 6.86
CA ASN A 116 -0.40 -8.77 7.35
C ASN A 116 -1.15 -9.86 6.57
N GLY A 117 -0.58 -10.39 5.48
CA GLY A 117 -1.21 -11.40 4.64
C GLY A 117 -2.41 -10.88 3.84
N ILE A 118 -2.55 -9.56 3.63
CA ILE A 118 -3.70 -8.96 2.95
C ILE A 118 -3.31 -8.39 1.59
N LEU A 119 -4.11 -8.71 0.58
CA LEU A 119 -4.10 -8.04 -0.72
C LEU A 119 -5.40 -7.25 -0.88
N SER A 120 -5.29 -5.95 -1.12
CA SER A 120 -6.42 -5.04 -1.32
C SER A 120 -6.35 -4.42 -2.71
N LEU A 121 -7.40 -4.66 -3.51
CA LEU A 121 -7.52 -4.16 -4.88
C LEU A 121 -8.77 -3.30 -5.02
N MET A 122 -8.68 -2.17 -5.71
CA MET A 122 -9.82 -1.28 -5.97
C MET A 122 -10.13 -1.19 -7.47
N THR A 123 -11.40 -1.40 -7.84
CA THR A 123 -11.84 -1.27 -9.24
C THR A 123 -11.77 0.19 -9.70
N THR A 124 -11.22 0.43 -10.90
CA THR A 124 -11.12 1.77 -11.49
C THR A 124 -12.48 2.42 -11.79
N SER A 125 -13.50 1.64 -12.15
CA SER A 125 -14.81 2.17 -12.58
C SER A 125 -15.78 2.50 -11.46
N GLN A 126 -15.68 1.83 -10.31
CA GLN A 126 -16.69 1.92 -9.23
C GLN A 126 -16.09 2.18 -7.84
N GLY A 127 -14.76 2.22 -7.70
CA GLY A 127 -14.10 2.35 -6.39
C GLY A 127 -14.39 1.19 -5.43
N LYS A 128 -14.89 0.05 -5.95
CA LYS A 128 -15.17 -1.13 -5.13
C LYS A 128 -13.87 -1.78 -4.70
N ILE A 129 -13.70 -1.96 -3.40
CA ILE A 129 -12.56 -2.67 -2.81
C ILE A 129 -12.87 -4.17 -2.76
N VAL A 130 -11.87 -4.97 -3.14
CA VAL A 130 -11.86 -6.43 -3.05
C VAL A 130 -10.64 -6.83 -2.21
N ILE A 131 -10.90 -7.61 -1.16
CA ILE A 131 -9.89 -8.05 -0.19
C ILE A 131 -9.63 -9.54 -0.38
N TYR A 132 -8.35 -9.90 -0.35
CA TYR A 132 -7.90 -11.28 -0.34
C TYR A 132 -6.92 -11.53 0.82
N THR A 133 -6.88 -12.75 1.30
CA THR A 133 -5.94 -13.24 2.32
C THR A 133 -4.96 -14.22 1.72
N LYS A 134 -3.67 -14.10 2.04
CA LYS A 134 -2.60 -14.98 1.54
C LYS A 134 -2.77 -16.39 2.11
N GLU A 135 -2.51 -17.40 1.29
CA GLU A 135 -2.33 -18.79 1.72
C GLU A 135 -0.96 -18.91 2.40
N ASP A 136 -0.90 -19.58 3.55
CA ASP A 136 0.33 -19.77 4.35
C ASP A 136 1.39 -20.64 3.65
#